data_AF-A0A8J8AS12-F1
#
_entry.id   AF-A0A8J8AS12-F1
#
_cell.length_a   1.000
_cell.length_b   1.000
_cell.length_c   1.000
_cell.angle_alpha   90.00
_cell.angle_beta   90.00
_cell.angle_gamma   90.00
#
_symmetry.space_group_name_H-M   'P 1'
#
loop_
_entity.id
_entity.type
_entity.pdbx_description
1 polymer ?
#
loop_
_entity_poly.entity_id
_entity_poly.type
_entity_poly.pdbx_seq_one_letter_code
_entity_poly.pdbx_strand_id
1 'polypeptide(L)'
;MDMLHSNVERALGVYIDNLCSSLHIGTARGTMFLVHKDKRYPIISAKTALPLIDIFYKSHSLEFISFWRDNGKNMYGYAKFAVSRIKILGEKGDYLVLAVEPHGHMINANVYIIIILWTVPGFKKTLFTLLEEEKDWESEEEDGIIDSSYLRS
;
A
#
# COMPACT_ATOMS: atom_id res chain seq x y z
N MET A 1 10.39 8.09 25.54
CA MET A 1 9.08 7.55 25.12
C MET A 1 9.17 7.42 23.62
N ASP A 2 9.35 6.18 23.15
CA ASP A 2 10.02 5.90 21.88
C ASP A 2 9.13 6.21 20.68
N MET A 3 9.68 6.97 19.72
CA MET A 3 9.01 7.30 18.45
C MET A 3 8.40 6.07 17.75
N LEU A 4 8.93 4.86 17.96
CA LEU A 4 8.38 3.65 17.35
C LEU A 4 6.95 3.33 17.82
N HIS A 5 6.65 3.54 19.11
CA HIS A 5 5.30 3.30 19.66
C HIS A 5 4.29 4.28 19.07
N SER A 6 4.63 5.57 18.97
CA SER A 6 3.71 6.59 18.47
C SER A 6 3.32 6.40 17.00
N ASN A 7 4.18 5.76 16.18
CA ASN A 7 3.88 5.56 14.76
C ASN A 7 3.05 4.30 14.49
N VAL A 8 3.27 3.22 15.26
CA VAL A 8 2.37 2.06 15.24
C VAL A 8 0.98 2.48 15.70
N GLU A 9 0.87 3.27 16.77
CA GLU A 9 -0.40 3.82 17.25
C GLU A 9 -1.08 4.69 16.18
N ARG A 10 -0.32 5.52 15.45
CA ARG A 10 -0.84 6.28 14.33
C ARG A 10 -1.38 5.38 13.22
N ALA A 11 -0.61 4.36 12.81
CA ALA A 11 -1.06 3.41 11.79
C ALA A 11 -2.31 2.63 12.22
N LEU A 12 -2.39 2.25 13.50
CA LEU A 12 -3.59 1.63 14.09
C LEU A 12 -4.78 2.59 14.11
N GLY A 13 -4.56 3.86 14.44
CA GLY A 13 -5.59 4.89 14.40
C GLY A 13 -6.17 5.06 13.00
N VAL A 14 -5.31 5.15 11.98
CA VAL A 14 -5.72 5.21 10.57
C VAL A 14 -6.46 3.93 10.17
N TYR A 15 -6.00 2.76 10.59
CA TYR A 15 -6.68 1.50 10.31
C TYR A 15 -8.10 1.46 10.88
N ILE A 16 -8.28 1.85 12.14
CA ILE A 16 -9.60 1.90 12.79
C ILE A 16 -10.50 2.93 12.10
N ASP A 17 -9.97 4.11 11.74
CA ASP A 17 -10.73 5.12 11.00
C ASP A 17 -11.19 4.59 9.63
N ASN A 18 -10.31 3.90 8.90
CA ASN A 18 -10.64 3.31 7.61
C ASN A 18 -11.69 2.20 7.70
N LEU A 19 -11.69 1.39 8.77
CA LEU A 19 -12.75 0.41 9.01
C LEU A 19 -14.13 1.04 9.19
N CYS A 20 -14.19 2.30 9.63
CA CYS A 20 -15.45 3.01 9.87
C CYS A 20 -15.86 3.97 8.74
N SER A 21 -14.90 4.54 8.02
CA SER A 21 -15.14 5.69 7.13
C SER A 21 -14.78 5.46 5.66
N SER A 22 -14.20 4.31 5.32
CA SER A 22 -13.68 4.01 3.98
C SER A 22 -14.34 2.79 3.37
N LEU A 23 -14.27 2.66 2.05
CA LEU A 23 -14.70 1.46 1.36
C LEU A 23 -13.61 0.39 1.47
N HIS A 24 -13.88 -0.72 2.15
CA HIS A 24 -12.97 -1.87 2.17
C HIS A 24 -13.06 -2.63 0.84
N ILE A 25 -12.01 -2.55 0.03
CA ILE A 25 -11.92 -3.24 -1.27
C ILE A 25 -11.64 -4.73 -1.05
N GLY A 26 -10.86 -5.05 -0.02
CA GLY A 26 -10.62 -6.41 0.43
C GLY A 26 -9.23 -6.59 1.03
N THR A 27 -8.89 -7.84 1.28
CA THR A 27 -7.61 -8.25 1.88
C THR A 27 -6.88 -9.20 0.94
N ALA A 28 -5.58 -8.99 0.75
CA ALA A 28 -4.72 -9.84 -0.06
C ALA A 28 -3.40 -10.15 0.67
N ARG A 29 -2.79 -11.31 0.40
CA ARG A 29 -1.40 -11.51 0.82
C ARG A 29 -0.49 -10.77 -0.14
N GLY A 30 0.56 -10.11 0.34
CA GLY A 30 1.40 -9.36 -0.60
C GLY A 30 2.68 -8.81 -0.05
N THR A 31 3.39 -8.14 -0.94
CA THR A 31 4.59 -7.35 -0.63
C THR A 31 4.54 -6.00 -1.31
N MET A 32 5.22 -5.03 -0.74
CA MET A 32 5.36 -3.70 -1.28
C MET A 32 6.82 -3.25 -1.16
N PHE A 33 7.36 -2.74 -2.26
CA PHE A 33 8.73 -2.25 -2.33
C PHE A 33 8.77 -0.84 -2.90
N LEU A 34 9.59 0.00 -2.28
CA LEU A 34 10.11 1.21 -2.91
C LEU A 34 11.30 0.82 -3.78
N VAL A 35 11.35 1.35 -5.00
CA VAL A 35 12.43 1.07 -5.93
C VAL A 35 13.14 2.37 -6.31
N HIS A 36 14.46 2.38 -6.13
CA HIS A 36 15.32 3.52 -6.44
C HIS A 36 16.65 3.02 -7.04
N LYS A 37 17.02 3.49 -8.23
CA LYS A 37 18.28 3.14 -8.91
C LYS A 37 18.56 1.63 -8.88
N ASP A 38 17.60 0.84 -9.33
CA ASP A 38 17.62 -0.63 -9.40
C ASP A 38 17.70 -1.38 -8.05
N LYS A 39 17.63 -0.66 -6.93
CA LYS A 39 17.54 -1.24 -5.58
C LYS A 39 16.11 -1.27 -5.10
N ARG A 40 15.75 -2.33 -4.37
CA ARG A 40 14.43 -2.51 -3.76
C ARG A 40 14.54 -2.40 -2.24
N TYR A 41 13.69 -1.56 -1.66
CA TYR A 41 13.59 -1.30 -0.24
C TYR A 41 12.20 -1.75 0.22
N PRO A 42 12.10 -2.69 1.18
CA PRO A 42 10.81 -3.22 1.61
C PRO A 42 10.00 -2.15 2.35
N ILE A 43 8.71 -2.07 2.07
CA ILE A 43 7.72 -1.32 2.85
C ILE A 43 6.83 -2.31 3.61
N ILE A 44 6.32 -3.32 2.89
CA ILE A 44 5.60 -4.47 3.47
C ILE A 44 6.28 -5.72 2.91
N SER A 45 6.86 -6.53 3.79
CA SER A 45 7.54 -7.77 3.42
C SER A 45 7.75 -8.62 4.67
N ALA A 46 7.92 -9.94 4.48
CA ALA A 46 8.31 -10.84 5.55
C ALA A 46 9.08 -12.02 4.97
N LYS A 47 10.02 -12.57 5.74
CA LYS A 47 10.82 -13.72 5.29
C LYS A 47 10.05 -15.05 5.30
N THR A 48 9.10 -15.20 6.22
CA THR A 48 8.46 -16.49 6.50
C THR A 48 7.11 -16.67 5.81
N ALA A 49 6.23 -15.66 5.90
CA ALA A 49 4.89 -15.73 5.32
C ALA A 49 4.47 -14.34 4.85
N LEU A 50 3.92 -14.27 3.63
CA LEU A 50 3.47 -12.99 3.06
C LEU A 50 2.45 -12.31 3.97
N PRO A 51 2.69 -11.04 4.37
CA PRO A 51 1.75 -10.27 5.17
C PRO A 51 0.38 -10.16 4.50
N LEU A 52 -0.68 -10.10 5.32
CA LEU A 52 -2.01 -9.70 4.88
C LEU A 52 -2.04 -8.18 4.77
N ILE A 53 -2.52 -7.67 3.64
CA ILE A 53 -2.65 -6.26 3.33
C ILE A 53 -4.13 -5.98 3.15
N ASP A 54 -4.69 -5.15 4.03
CA ASP A 54 -6.01 -4.58 3.87
C ASP A 54 -5.93 -3.37 2.95
N ILE A 55 -6.89 -3.30 2.03
CA ILE A 55 -6.92 -2.29 0.97
C ILE A 55 -8.24 -1.53 1.09
N PHE A 56 -8.12 -0.23 1.32
CA PHE A 56 -9.25 0.68 1.47
C PHE A 56 -9.24 1.72 0.36
N TYR A 57 -10.42 2.18 -0.02
CA TYR A 57 -10.63 3.31 -0.90
C TYR A 57 -11.27 4.46 -0.14
N LYS A 58 -10.66 5.65 -0.21
CA LYS A 58 -11.14 6.90 0.41
C LYS A 58 -10.63 8.09 -0.40
N SER A 59 -11.53 9.02 -0.74
CA SER A 59 -11.18 10.28 -1.41
C SER A 59 -10.21 10.11 -2.60
N HIS A 60 -10.59 9.30 -3.60
CA HIS A 60 -9.77 9.05 -4.80
C HIS A 60 -8.39 8.40 -4.54
N SER A 61 -8.17 7.86 -3.34
CA SER A 61 -6.93 7.22 -2.93
C SER A 61 -7.15 5.76 -2.52
N LEU A 62 -6.15 4.91 -2.81
CA LEU A 62 -6.04 3.59 -2.22
C LEU A 62 -5.06 3.61 -1.05
N GLU A 63 -5.51 3.06 0.07
CA GLU A 63 -4.75 2.90 1.29
C GLU A 63 -4.46 1.42 1.54
N PHE A 64 -3.17 1.09 1.68
CA PHE A 64 -2.65 -0.24 1.92
C PHE A 64 -2.13 -0.30 3.35
N ILE A 65 -2.73 -1.12 4.20
CA ILE A 65 -2.33 -1.27 5.61
C ILE A 65 -2.04 -2.72 5.92
N SER A 66 -0.94 -2.97 6.61
CA SER A 66 -0.56 -4.31 7.06
C SER A 66 0.10 -4.27 8.42
N PHE A 67 -0.22 -5.28 9.23
CA PHE A 67 0.44 -5.58 10.50
C PHE A 67 0.87 -7.05 10.50
N TRP A 68 2.12 -7.33 10.85
CA TRP A 68 2.65 -8.69 10.85
C TRP A 68 3.77 -8.87 11.89
N ARG A 69 4.25 -10.11 12.04
CA ARG A 69 5.48 -10.40 12.79
C ARG A 69 6.57 -10.88 11.86
N ASP A 70 7.76 -10.32 12.01
CA ASP A 70 8.97 -10.76 11.30
C ASP A 70 10.12 -10.87 12.31
N ASN A 71 10.75 -12.04 12.38
CA ASN A 71 11.85 -12.35 13.32
C ASN A 71 11.56 -11.94 14.77
N GLY A 72 10.35 -12.24 15.26
CA GLY A 72 9.91 -11.94 16.63
C GLY A 72 9.48 -10.50 16.89
N LYS A 73 9.70 -9.58 15.95
CA LYS A 73 9.30 -8.16 16.05
C LYS A 73 7.91 -7.94 15.45
N ASN A 74 7.14 -7.05 16.06
CA ASN A 74 5.90 -6.55 15.48
C ASN A 74 6.25 -5.50 14.43
N MET A 75 5.65 -5.64 13.25
CA MET A 75 5.91 -4.82 12.09
C MET A 75 4.58 -4.22 11.60
N TYR A 76 4.68 -3.04 10.99
CA TYR A 76 3.58 -2.42 10.27
C TYR A 76 4.08 -1.77 8.98
N GLY A 77 3.14 -1.60 8.05
CA GLY A 77 3.31 -0.81 6.85
C GLY A 77 1.99 -0.14 6.49
N TYR A 78 2.07 1.14 6.16
CA TYR A 78 0.98 1.97 5.68
C TYR A 78 1.46 2.68 4.43
N ALA A 79 0.65 2.65 3.37
CA ALA A 79 0.86 3.51 2.23
C ALA A 79 -0.47 4.02 1.68
N LYS A 80 -0.50 5.30 1.28
CA LYS A 80 -1.62 5.95 0.61
C LYS A 80 -1.14 6.43 -0.75
N PHE A 81 -1.90 6.12 -1.79
CA PHE A 81 -1.60 6.53 -3.15
C PHE A 81 -2.86 6.98 -3.87
N ALA A 82 -2.76 8.07 -4.64
CA ALA A 82 -3.83 8.48 -5.54
C ALA A 82 -4.09 7.38 -6.58
N VAL A 83 -5.37 7.07 -6.85
CA VAL A 83 -5.76 6.00 -7.77
C VAL A 83 -5.21 6.25 -9.18
N SER A 84 -5.26 7.50 -9.67
CA SER A 84 -4.74 7.91 -10.98
C SER A 84 -3.25 7.65 -11.17
N ARG A 85 -2.49 7.43 -10.09
CA ARG A 85 -1.05 7.12 -10.11
C ARG A 85 -0.76 5.62 -10.06
N ILE A 86 -1.77 4.78 -9.93
CA ILE A 86 -1.63 3.31 -9.84
C ILE A 86 -1.89 2.68 -11.20
N LYS A 87 -0.96 1.85 -11.66
CA LYS A 87 -1.03 1.12 -12.92
C LYS A 87 -0.92 -0.37 -12.69
N ILE A 88 -1.69 -1.16 -13.42
CA ILE A 88 -1.56 -2.61 -13.45
C ILE A 88 -0.41 -2.95 -14.40
N LEU A 89 0.66 -3.57 -13.88
CA LEU A 89 1.79 -4.01 -14.69
C LEU A 89 1.64 -5.45 -15.19
N GLY A 90 0.87 -6.28 -14.49
CA GLY A 90 0.69 -7.66 -14.90
C GLY A 90 -0.25 -8.45 -14.00
N GLU A 91 -0.86 -9.47 -14.58
CA GLU A 91 -1.79 -10.36 -13.93
C GLU A 91 -1.55 -11.81 -14.37
N LYS A 92 -1.55 -12.77 -13.43
CA LYS A 92 -1.49 -14.20 -13.76
C LYS A 92 -2.14 -15.07 -12.67
N GLY A 93 -3.19 -15.81 -13.00
CA GLY A 93 -3.87 -16.67 -12.01
C GLY A 93 -4.42 -15.83 -10.85
N ASP A 94 -3.92 -16.04 -9.63
CA ASP A 94 -4.31 -15.26 -8.43
C ASP A 94 -3.35 -14.10 -8.11
N TYR A 95 -2.40 -13.84 -9.00
CA TYR A 95 -1.34 -12.85 -8.83
C TYR A 95 -1.66 -11.55 -9.57
N LEU A 96 -1.35 -10.42 -8.94
CA LEU A 96 -1.49 -9.06 -9.48
C LEU A 96 -0.27 -8.21 -9.12
N VAL A 97 0.27 -7.50 -10.11
CA VAL A 97 1.35 -6.53 -9.94
C VAL A 97 0.84 -5.13 -10.24
N LEU A 98 0.98 -4.25 -9.27
CA LEU A 98 0.72 -2.82 -9.42
C LEU A 98 2.04 -2.05 -9.38
N ALA A 99 2.12 -1.00 -10.18
CA ALA A 99 3.12 0.04 -10.03
C ALA A 99 2.44 1.34 -9.63
N VAL A 100 3.11 2.11 -8.78
CA VAL A 100 2.69 3.46 -8.43
C VAL A 100 3.73 4.44 -8.93
N GLU A 101 3.29 5.39 -9.74
CA GLU A 101 4.11 6.49 -10.21
C GLU A 101 4.45 7.46 -9.06
N PRO A 102 5.64 8.06 -9.05
CA PRO A 102 6.00 9.06 -8.05
C PRO A 102 5.02 10.24 -8.08
N HIS A 103 4.45 10.59 -6.93
CA HIS A 103 3.59 11.75 -6.70
C HIS A 103 3.77 12.27 -5.26
N GLY A 104 3.35 13.52 -5.00
CA GLY A 104 3.59 14.19 -3.73
C GLY A 104 5.06 14.19 -3.32
N HIS A 105 5.35 13.79 -2.08
CA HIS A 105 6.72 13.72 -1.57
C HIS A 105 7.65 12.73 -2.30
N MET A 106 7.10 11.78 -3.09
CA MET A 106 7.91 10.81 -3.84
C MET A 106 8.59 11.40 -5.08
N ILE A 107 8.09 12.52 -5.63
CA ILE A 107 8.61 13.15 -6.85
C ILE A 107 10.09 13.51 -6.68
N ASN A 108 10.44 14.11 -5.54
CA ASN A 108 11.80 14.57 -5.25
C ASN A 108 12.81 13.42 -5.12
N ALA A 109 12.35 12.21 -4.79
CA ALA A 109 13.20 11.05 -4.58
C ALA A 109 13.40 10.22 -5.87
N ASN A 110 12.64 10.48 -6.94
CA ASN A 110 12.61 9.68 -8.17
C ASN A 110 12.49 8.18 -7.87
N VAL A 111 11.43 7.83 -7.14
CA VAL A 111 11.14 6.47 -6.68
C VAL A 111 9.80 5.99 -7.22
N TYR A 112 9.72 4.72 -7.57
CA TYR A 112 8.46 4.06 -7.90
C TYR A 112 8.15 2.98 -6.88
N ILE A 113 6.85 2.71 -6.69
CA ILE A 113 6.40 1.65 -5.78
C ILE A 113 5.94 0.47 -6.60
N ILE A 114 6.37 -0.73 -6.21
CA ILE A 114 5.86 -1.99 -6.76
C ILE A 114 5.09 -2.70 -5.66
N ILE A 115 3.83 -3.03 -5.94
CA ILE A 115 2.94 -3.77 -5.06
C ILE A 115 2.64 -5.10 -5.73
N ILE A 116 2.81 -6.18 -4.98
CA ILE A 116 2.60 -7.54 -5.46
C ILE A 116 1.57 -8.19 -4.56
N LEU A 117 0.42 -8.58 -5.13
CA LEU A 117 -0.72 -9.10 -4.40
C LEU A 117 -1.09 -10.51 -4.90
N TRP A 118 -1.34 -11.40 -3.95
CA TRP A 118 -2.00 -12.69 -4.12
C TRP A 118 -3.45 -12.52 -3.64
N THR A 119 -4.35 -12.49 -4.61
CA THR A 119 -5.72 -12.06 -4.47
C THR A 119 -6.67 -13.25 -4.43
N VAL A 120 -7.85 -13.08 -3.83
CA VAL A 120 -8.94 -14.06 -3.89
C VAL A 120 -9.85 -13.82 -5.11
N PRO A 121 -10.66 -14.80 -5.53
CA PRO A 121 -11.60 -14.61 -6.64
C PRO A 121 -12.50 -13.38 -6.43
N GLY A 122 -12.71 -12.60 -7.49
CA GLY A 122 -13.52 -11.39 -7.46
C GLY A 122 -12.77 -10.10 -7.06
N PHE A 123 -11.71 -10.19 -6.25
CA PHE A 123 -10.95 -9.02 -5.78
C PHE A 123 -10.41 -8.17 -6.93
N LYS A 124 -9.79 -8.81 -7.93
CA LYS A 124 -9.20 -8.10 -9.07
C LYS A 124 -10.23 -7.34 -9.88
N LYS A 125 -11.43 -7.91 -10.06
CA LYS A 125 -12.51 -7.25 -10.77
C LYS A 125 -12.90 -5.95 -10.07
N THR A 126 -13.12 -6.01 -8.75
CA THR A 126 -13.44 -4.82 -7.94
C THR A 126 -12.34 -3.77 -8.05
N LEU A 127 -11.08 -4.17 -7.90
CA LEU A 127 -9.96 -3.24 -7.98
C LEU A 127 -9.82 -2.64 -9.39
N PHE A 128 -9.95 -3.44 -10.45
CA PHE A 128 -9.81 -2.95 -11.82
C PHE A 128 -10.92 -1.99 -12.20
N THR A 129 -12.16 -2.28 -11.81
CA THR A 129 -13.29 -1.35 -11.99
C THR A 129 -13.01 -0.02 -11.31
N LEU A 130 -12.57 -0.05 -10.04
CA LEU A 130 -12.22 1.17 -9.31
C LEU A 130 -11.09 1.96 -9.99
N LEU A 131 -10.00 1.29 -10.38
CA LEU A 131 -8.86 1.95 -11.04
C LEU A 131 -9.28 2.60 -12.36
N GLU A 132 -10.19 1.98 -13.12
CA GLU A 132 -10.66 2.51 -14.40
C GLU A 132 -11.65 3.67 -14.23
N GLU A 133 -12.54 3.61 -13.23
CA GLU A 133 -13.52 4.67 -12.92
C GLU A 133 -12.84 5.96 -12.42
N GLU A 134 -11.70 5.83 -11.77
CA GLU A 134 -11.01 6.92 -11.08
C GLU A 134 -9.73 7.40 -11.80
N LYS A 135 -9.41 6.83 -12.97
CA LYS A 135 -8.13 7.12 -13.68
C LYS A 135 -7.99 8.58 -14.12
N ASP A 136 -9.10 9.22 -14.45
CA ASP A 136 -9.15 10.58 -15.01
C ASP A 136 -9.39 11.65 -13.91
N TRP A 137 -9.54 11.22 -12.65
CA TRP A 137 -9.68 12.15 -11.53
C TRP A 137 -8.31 12.71 -11.12
N GLU A 138 -8.15 14.01 -11.31
CA GLU A 138 -7.06 14.79 -10.74
C GLU A 138 -7.43 15.15 -9.30
N SER A 139 -6.85 14.46 -8.31
CA SER A 139 -7.07 14.81 -6.91
C SER A 139 -6.22 16.02 -6.54
N GLU A 140 -6.83 17.06 -5.95
CA GLU A 140 -6.09 18.22 -5.41
C GLU A 140 -5.10 17.81 -4.29
N GLU A 141 -5.34 16.68 -3.63
CA GLU A 141 -4.45 16.04 -2.65
C GLU A 141 -3.68 14.86 -3.27
N GLU A 142 -2.71 15.13 -4.18
CA GLU A 142 -1.77 14.11 -4.66
C GLU A 142 -0.72 13.70 -3.60
N ASP A 143 -1.10 13.62 -2.33
CA ASP A 143 -0.18 13.28 -1.25
C ASP A 143 0.00 11.76 -1.14
N GLY A 144 1.06 11.28 -1.80
CA GLY A 144 1.59 9.95 -1.58
C GLY A 144 2.24 9.83 -0.20
N ILE A 145 1.74 8.93 0.64
CA ILE A 145 2.26 8.69 2.00
C ILE A 145 2.81 7.28 2.08
N ILE A 146 3.98 7.13 2.69
CA ILE A 146 4.56 5.82 3.04
C ILE A 146 5.06 5.90 4.47
N ASP A 147 4.61 4.98 5.32
CA ASP A 147 5.13 4.79 6.67
C ASP A 147 5.31 3.30 6.96
N SER A 148 6.51 2.90 7.36
CA SER A 148 6.83 1.50 7.59
C SER A 148 7.90 1.33 8.64
N SER A 149 7.83 0.19 9.34
CA SER A 149 8.87 -0.27 10.26
C SER A 149 10.24 -0.45 9.57
N TYR A 150 10.28 -0.71 8.27
CA TYR A 150 11.53 -0.90 7.51
C TYR A 150 12.25 0.39 7.12
N LEU A 151 11.54 1.53 7.04
CA LEU A 151 12.15 2.81 6.64
C LEU A 151 12.80 3.55 7.82
N ARG A 152 12.74 2.96 9.02
CA ARG A 152 13.17 3.58 10.27
C ARG A 152 14.21 2.74 11.02
N SER A 153 14.66 1.64 10.42
CA SER A 153 15.64 0.69 10.98
C SER A 153 17.06 0.94 10.50
#